data_AF-A0A0D8Y4U1-F1
#
_entry.id   AF-A0A0D8Y4U1-F1
#
_cell.length_a   1.000
_cell.length_b   1.000
_cell.length_c   1.000
_cell.angle_alpha   90.00
_cell.angle_beta   90.00
_cell.angle_gamma   90.00
#
_symmetry.space_group_name_H-M   'P 1'
#
loop_
_entity.id
_entity.type
_entity.pdbx_description
1 polymer ?
#
loop_
_entity_poly.entity_id
_entity_poly.type
_entity_poly.pdbx_seq_one_letter_code
_entity_poly.pdbx_strand_id
1 'polypeptide(L)'
;MMKNGKLFRVIEQNCFDTKLRLKDMDTAKVNVQCISTVPVMFSYWAKPEHTEEISRFVNDDILAQCQIAPDRLVPLGTLPMNDIPRAIQVGVRKIFIK
;
A
#
# COMPACT_ATOMS: atom_id res chain seq x y z
N MET A 1 -12.10 -2.21 11.08
CA MET A 1 -12.23 -0.87 10.49
C MET A 1 -13.67 -0.38 10.62
N MET A 2 -13.86 0.82 11.16
CA MET A 2 -15.16 1.49 11.25
C MET A 2 -15.26 2.58 10.17
N LYS A 3 -16.44 2.76 9.58
CA LYS A 3 -16.75 3.85 8.64
C LYS A 3 -18.06 4.49 9.06
N ASN A 4 -18.05 5.80 9.33
CA ASN A 4 -19.24 6.56 9.75
C ASN A 4 -20.00 5.90 10.92
N GLY A 5 -19.27 5.45 11.94
CA GLY A 5 -19.84 4.77 13.11
C GLY A 5 -20.34 3.35 12.88
N LYS A 6 -20.22 2.80 11.65
CA LYS A 6 -20.61 1.42 11.32
C LYS A 6 -19.39 0.54 11.08
N LEU A 7 -19.50 -0.74 11.45
CA LEU A 7 -18.48 -1.73 11.11
C LEU A 7 -18.42 -1.88 9.59
N PHE A 8 -17.25 -1.61 9.00
CA PHE A 8 -17.05 -1.78 7.56
C PHE A 8 -16.43 -3.14 7.25
N ARG A 9 -15.34 -3.48 7.93
CA ARG A 9 -14.60 -4.74 7.74
C ARG A 9 -13.82 -5.10 8.98
N VAL A 10 -13.87 -6.37 9.37
CA VAL A 10 -12.91 -6.96 10.31
C VAL A 10 -11.72 -7.45 9.49
N ILE A 11 -10.52 -7.11 9.92
CA ILE A 11 -9.28 -7.57 9.29
C ILE A 11 -8.47 -8.34 10.33
N GLU A 12 -7.79 -9.39 9.86
CA GLU A 12 -6.86 -10.16 10.66
C GLU A 12 -5.52 -9.42 10.77
N GLN A 13 -4.72 -9.77 11.78
CA GLN A 13 -3.47 -9.08 12.06
C GLN A 13 -2.46 -9.20 10.91
N ASN A 14 -2.47 -10.31 10.18
CA ASN A 14 -1.63 -10.50 8.99
C ASN A 14 -1.88 -9.48 7.86
N CYS A 15 -2.98 -8.72 7.91
CA CYS A 15 -3.23 -7.63 6.97
C CYS A 15 -2.34 -6.40 7.23
N PHE A 16 -1.85 -6.19 8.45
CA PHE A 16 -1.06 -4.99 8.81
C PHE A 16 0.22 -5.29 9.60
N ASP A 17 0.39 -6.50 10.13
CA ASP A 17 1.63 -6.95 10.77
C ASP A 17 2.49 -7.71 9.75
N THR A 18 3.59 -7.08 9.34
CA THR A 18 4.54 -7.63 8.37
C THR A 18 5.23 -8.90 8.86
N LYS A 19 5.50 -9.06 10.17
CA LYS A 19 6.14 -10.26 10.70
C LYS A 19 5.19 -11.45 10.68
N LEU A 20 3.91 -11.25 11.00
CA LEU A 20 2.89 -12.30 10.88
C LEU A 20 2.68 -12.68 9.42
N ARG A 21 2.62 -11.70 8.50
CA ARG A 21 2.57 -11.96 7.06
C ARG A 21 3.70 -12.87 6.58
N LEU A 22 4.95 -12.63 7.01
CA LEU A 22 6.09 -13.46 6.63
C LEU A 22 5.94 -14.92 7.10
N LYS A 23 5.39 -15.14 8.30
CA LYS A 23 5.09 -16.50 8.80
C LYS A 23 4.00 -17.19 7.98
N ASP A 24 2.97 -16.44 7.59
CA ASP A 24 1.92 -16.95 6.72
C ASP A 24 2.48 -17.29 5.33
N MET A 25 3.37 -16.46 4.80
CA MET A 25 4.09 -16.73 3.55
C MET A 25 4.93 -18.02 3.64
N ASP A 26 5.63 -18.25 4.75
CA ASP A 26 6.40 -19.48 4.96
C ASP A 26 5.50 -20.72 4.96
N THR A 27 4.37 -20.64 5.65
CA THR A 27 3.37 -21.71 5.72
C THR A 27 2.77 -21.99 4.35
N ALA A 28 2.46 -20.94 3.59
CA ALA A 28 1.91 -21.02 2.24
C ALA A 28 2.97 -21.31 1.15
N LYS A 29 4.25 -21.41 1.52
CA LYS A 29 5.39 -21.59 0.59
C LYS A 29 5.50 -20.48 -0.48
N VAL A 30 5.18 -19.25 -0.09
CA VAL A 30 5.33 -18.05 -0.94
C VAL A 30 6.70 -17.42 -0.70
N ASN A 31 7.58 -17.49 -1.70
CA ASN A 31 8.93 -16.96 -1.58
C ASN A 31 8.96 -15.42 -1.62
N VAL A 32 8.25 -14.82 -2.57
CA VAL A 32 8.19 -13.37 -2.79
C VAL A 32 6.74 -12.93 -2.94
N GLN A 33 6.35 -11.84 -2.27
CA GLN A 33 5.03 -11.23 -2.40
C GLN A 33 5.13 -9.75 -2.76
N CYS A 34 4.31 -9.34 -3.73
CA CYS A 34 4.12 -7.93 -4.07
C CYS A 34 3.03 -7.32 -3.17
N ILE A 35 3.31 -6.17 -2.53
CA ILE A 35 2.44 -5.54 -1.55
C ILE A 35 1.92 -4.21 -2.09
N SER A 36 0.60 -4.09 -2.19
CA SER A 36 -0.09 -2.85 -2.57
C SER A 36 -1.02 -2.38 -1.45
N THR A 37 -1.52 -1.15 -1.58
CA THR A 37 -2.56 -0.65 -0.69
C THR A 37 -3.91 -1.35 -0.93
N VAL A 38 -4.83 -1.20 0.03
CA VAL A 38 -6.22 -1.68 -0.09
C VAL A 38 -7.08 -0.67 -0.85
N PRO A 39 -8.12 -1.09 -1.59
CA PRO A 39 -8.89 -0.19 -2.47
C PRO A 39 -9.51 1.03 -1.80
N VAL A 40 -9.86 0.93 -0.51
CA VAL A 40 -10.41 2.06 0.25
C VAL A 40 -9.39 3.20 0.43
N MET A 41 -8.10 2.94 0.28
CA MET A 41 -7.06 3.96 0.42
C MET A 41 -6.80 4.71 -0.90
N PHE A 42 -7.31 4.24 -2.04
CA PHE A 42 -7.14 4.94 -3.32
C PHE A 42 -7.69 6.36 -3.33
N SER A 43 -8.79 6.61 -2.61
CA SER A 43 -9.30 7.95 -2.37
C SER A 43 -9.56 8.79 -3.64
N TYR A 44 -9.91 8.16 -4.75
CA TYR A 44 -10.14 8.83 -6.04
C TYR A 44 -11.37 9.75 -6.06
N TRP A 45 -12.24 9.65 -5.06
CA TRP A 45 -13.37 10.57 -4.86
C TRP A 45 -12.95 11.90 -4.21
N ALA A 46 -11.74 12.00 -3.67
CA ALA A 46 -11.24 13.21 -3.03
C ALA A 46 -10.79 14.25 -4.06
N LYS A 47 -10.44 15.44 -3.59
CA LYS A 47 -9.75 16.44 -4.43
C LYS A 47 -8.39 15.87 -4.88
N PRO A 48 -7.96 16.12 -6.13
CA PRO A 48 -6.70 15.59 -6.66
C PRO A 48 -5.47 15.80 -5.77
N GLU A 49 -5.34 16.99 -5.16
CA GLU A 49 -4.24 17.33 -4.25
C GLU A 49 -4.23 16.45 -2.99
N HIS A 50 -5.39 16.06 -2.46
CA HIS A 50 -5.49 15.16 -1.32
C HIS A 50 -5.22 13.72 -1.72
N THR A 51 -5.67 13.31 -2.92
CA THR A 51 -5.35 11.97 -3.45
C THR A 51 -3.84 11.82 -3.64
N GLU A 52 -3.14 12.88 -4.08
CA GLU A 52 -1.69 12.89 -4.16
C GLU A 52 -1.03 12.73 -2.79
N GLU A 53 -1.45 13.52 -1.79
CA GLU A 53 -0.91 13.44 -0.43
C GLU A 53 -1.06 12.04 0.17
N ILE A 54 -2.26 11.46 0.05
CA ILE A 54 -2.54 10.09 0.50
C ILE A 54 -1.69 9.07 -0.26
N SER A 55 -1.57 9.22 -1.58
CA SER A 55 -0.74 8.31 -2.39
C SER A 55 0.71 8.32 -1.92
N ARG A 56 1.28 9.48 -1.63
CA ARG A 56 2.65 9.61 -1.10
C ARG A 56 2.78 8.94 0.27
N PHE A 57 1.87 9.26 1.19
CA PHE A 57 1.87 8.68 2.54
C PHE A 57 1.81 7.14 2.52
N VAL A 58 0.88 6.59 1.73
CA VAL A 58 0.70 5.14 1.58
C VAL A 58 1.92 4.49 0.93
N ASN A 59 2.50 5.12 -0.09
CA ASN A 59 3.67 4.58 -0.77
C ASN A 59 4.90 4.55 0.15
N ASP A 60 5.10 5.58 0.96
CA ASP A 60 6.20 5.65 1.92
C ASP A 60 6.05 4.58 3.02
N ASP A 61 4.83 4.34 3.53
CA ASP A 61 4.54 3.25 4.47
C ASP A 61 4.77 1.86 3.87
N ILE A 62 4.23 1.59 2.66
CA ILE A 62 4.43 0.31 1.97
C ILE A 62 5.92 0.03 1.75
N LEU A 63 6.68 1.05 1.33
CA LEU A 63 8.13 0.92 1.17
C LEU A 63 8.81 0.58 2.50
N ALA A 64 8.48 1.29 3.59
CA ALA A 64 9.02 1.02 4.91
C ALA A 64 8.70 -0.42 5.40
N GLN A 65 7.48 -0.90 5.16
CA GLN A 65 7.12 -2.28 5.49
C GLN A 65 7.89 -3.31 4.65
N CYS A 66 8.05 -3.07 3.35
CA CYS A 66 8.81 -3.98 2.48
C CYS A 66 10.30 -4.02 2.82
N GLN A 67 10.86 -2.94 3.38
CA GLN A 67 12.25 -2.91 3.85
C GLN A 67 12.53 -3.84 5.04
N ILE A 68 11.51 -4.36 5.73
CA ILE A 68 11.67 -5.36 6.79
C ILE A 68 12.20 -6.70 6.21
N ALA A 69 11.83 -7.04 4.98
CA ALA A 69 12.26 -8.25 4.29
C ALA A 69 12.39 -7.98 2.77
N PRO A 70 13.39 -7.18 2.34
CA PRO A 70 13.46 -6.63 0.99
C PRO A 70 13.80 -7.67 -0.10
N ASP A 71 14.23 -8.86 0.29
CA ASP A 71 14.42 -10.04 -0.55
C ASP A 71 13.13 -10.84 -0.77
N ARG A 72 12.09 -10.57 0.03
CA ARG A 72 10.81 -11.30 0.01
C ARG A 72 9.60 -10.42 -0.27
N LEU A 73 9.68 -9.12 -0.03
CA LEU A 73 8.57 -8.18 -0.17
C LEU A 73 8.91 -7.11 -1.20
N VAL A 74 8.03 -6.95 -2.18
CA VAL A 74 8.19 -5.96 -3.27
C VAL A 74 7.08 -4.92 -3.15
N PRO A 75 7.38 -3.62 -3.01
CA PRO A 75 6.36 -2.59 -2.90
C PRO A 75 5.71 -2.29 -4.26
N LEU A 76 4.39 -2.15 -4.28
CA LEU A 76 3.61 -1.62 -5.41
C LEU A 76 2.87 -0.36 -4.98
N GLY A 77 3.40 0.79 -5.42
CA GLY A 77 2.84 2.09 -5.11
C GLY A 77 1.49 2.36 -5.81
N THR A 78 0.70 3.25 -5.22
CA THR A 78 -0.52 3.82 -5.79
C THR A 78 -0.28 5.23 -6.33
N LEU A 79 -1.12 5.67 -7.26
CA LEU A 79 -1.07 6.99 -7.89
C LEU A 79 -2.40 7.73 -7.72
N PRO A 80 -2.43 9.07 -7.72
CA PRO A 80 -3.67 9.83 -7.79
C PRO A 80 -4.30 9.75 -9.19
N MET A 81 -4.98 8.64 -9.49
CA MET A 81 -5.54 8.34 -10.82
C MET A 81 -6.69 9.26 -11.24
N ASN A 82 -7.15 10.16 -10.37
CA ASN A 82 -8.11 11.21 -10.68
C ASN A 82 -7.47 12.46 -11.33
N ASP A 83 -6.13 12.53 -11.44
CA ASP A 83 -5.41 13.63 -12.10
C ASP A 83 -4.10 13.13 -12.74
N ILE A 84 -4.02 13.20 -14.07
CA ILE A 84 -2.89 12.65 -14.84
C ILE A 84 -1.56 13.35 -14.50
N PRO A 85 -1.45 14.70 -14.52
CA PRO A 85 -0.22 15.38 -14.12
C PRO A 85 0.31 14.97 -12.74
N ARG A 86 -0.56 14.90 -11.73
CA ARG A 86 -0.18 14.47 -10.39
C ARG A 86 0.20 12.99 -10.36
N ALA A 87 -0.49 12.13 -11.10
CA ALA A 87 -0.14 10.72 -11.21
C ALA A 87 1.28 10.53 -11.76
N ILE A 88 1.63 11.28 -12.80
CA ILE A 88 2.99 11.30 -13.35
C ILE A 88 3.98 11.82 -12.30
N GLN A 89 3.67 12.91 -11.60
CA GLN A 89 4.55 13.47 -10.56
C GLN A 89 4.82 12.49 -9.40
N VAL A 90 3.84 11.69 -9.00
CA VAL A 90 4.03 10.64 -7.98
C VAL A 90 4.81 9.46 -8.56
N GLY A 91 4.48 9.01 -9.78
CA GLY A 91 5.06 7.82 -10.39
C GLY A 91 6.52 7.96 -10.84
N VAL A 92 6.97 9.17 -11.16
CA VAL A 92 8.37 9.46 -11.56
C VAL A 92 9.32 9.48 -10.35
N ARG A 93 8.81 9.66 -9.13
CA ARG A 93 9.61 9.47 -7.92
C ARG A 93 10.03 8.00 -7.90
N LYS A 94 11.33 7.70 -7.80
CA LYS A 94 11.87 6.32 -7.73
C LYS A 94 11.27 5.57 -6.55
N ILE A 95 10.08 5.00 -6.74
CA ILE A 95 9.42 4.02 -5.87
C ILE A 95 9.74 2.60 -6.39
N PHE A 96 10.27 2.51 -7.61
CA PHE A 96 10.48 1.27 -8.30
C PHE A 96 11.96 0.90 -8.37
N ILE A 97 12.25 -0.21 -7.69
CA ILE A 97 13.31 -1.17 -7.99
C ILE A 97 14.70 -0.73 -7.50
N LYS A 98 15.27 -1.64 -6.70
CA LYS A 98 16.66 -1.64 -6.25
C LYS A 98 17.58 -1.94 -7.42
#